data_AF-A0A847WIE1-F1
#
_entry.id   AF-A0A847WIE1-F1
#
_cell.length_a   1.000
_cell.length_b   1.000
_cell.length_c   1.000
_cell.angle_alpha   90.00
_cell.angle_beta   90.00
_cell.angle_gamma   90.00
#
_symmetry.space_group_name_H-M   'P 1'
#
loop_
_entity.id
_entity.type
_entity.pdbx_description
1 polymer ?
#
loop_
_entity_poly.entity_id
_entity_poly.type
_entity_poly.pdbx_seq_one_letter_code
_entity_poly.pdbx_strand_id
1 'polypeptide(L)'
;WRGPKEEDNYYSFYVGELDTEEEEVYYDSDWDHVLGAIDFIKNAPKDQPLCIYLPISYPHPPYGVEEPWYSMIDRNQVPERIPTPVWDEKPSILKGIAQRQNLQNWTEERWEELRATYLGMCARVDHQFGLLVQALKETNIYDNTAIFIFSDHGDFTGDYGLVEKTQNTFEDVLTKVPFIIKPPSWVNVKPHISDALVELIDFPATVEELTKIKPRHTHFGRSLIPILEGKTNIHRDAVFCEGGRLHGEIHCMELDSGSSENPEGLYWPRVNLQRSEGPEHTKAVMIRTENYKYVKRLYEKDEFYDLTHDPKELFNRIDDPSMQQIILSLKERLLQFYLETGDVVPHITDKR
;
A
#
# COMPACT_ATOMS: atom_id res chain seq x y z
N TRP A 1 7.06 -6.36 24.66
CA TRP A 1 7.89 -6.15 23.46
C TRP A 1 8.40 -4.71 23.30
N ARG A 2 7.60 -3.65 23.55
CA ARG A 2 8.00 -2.24 23.30
C ARG A 2 9.21 -1.72 24.10
N GLY A 3 9.44 -2.23 25.32
CA GLY A 3 10.42 -1.65 26.24
C GLY A 3 9.90 -0.37 26.95
N PRO A 4 10.75 0.30 27.74
CA PRO A 4 10.46 1.61 28.34
C PRO A 4 10.18 2.70 27.29
N LYS A 5 9.40 3.73 27.66
CA LYS A 5 8.94 4.78 26.74
C LYS A 5 10.05 5.69 26.23
N GLU A 6 11.10 5.80 27.01
CA GLU A 6 12.25 6.67 26.82
C GLU A 6 13.31 6.02 25.93
N GLU A 7 13.19 4.72 25.68
CA GLU A 7 14.09 3.96 24.81
C GLU A 7 13.69 4.08 23.34
N ASP A 8 14.66 3.86 22.47
CA ASP A 8 14.49 3.93 21.02
C ASP A 8 13.66 2.76 20.45
N ASN A 9 13.22 1.80 21.26
CA ASN A 9 12.40 0.67 20.81
C ASN A 9 10.90 0.93 20.89
N TYR A 10 10.47 1.95 21.65
CA TYR A 10 9.08 2.05 22.10
C TYR A 10 8.04 2.22 20.97
N TYR A 11 8.45 2.84 19.86
CA TYR A 11 7.62 3.11 18.68
C TYR A 11 8.09 2.38 17.43
N SER A 12 8.89 1.32 17.58
CA SER A 12 9.37 0.54 16.45
C SER A 12 8.34 -0.41 15.86
N PHE A 13 7.25 -0.64 16.57
CA PHE A 13 6.25 -1.67 16.28
C PHE A 13 6.81 -3.11 16.31
N TYR A 14 8.08 -3.31 16.69
CA TYR A 14 8.74 -4.61 16.62
C TYR A 14 8.39 -5.52 17.82
N VAL A 15 7.73 -6.63 17.53
CA VAL A 15 7.38 -7.68 18.50
C VAL A 15 8.37 -8.83 18.46
N GLY A 16 8.72 -9.30 17.25
CA GLY A 16 9.54 -10.49 17.03
C GLY A 16 8.71 -11.77 17.00
N GLU A 17 9.22 -12.83 17.62
CA GLU A 17 8.53 -14.12 17.70
C GLU A 17 7.26 -14.02 18.56
N LEU A 18 6.14 -14.52 18.02
CA LEU A 18 4.89 -14.67 18.77
C LEU A 18 4.83 -16.06 19.43
N ASP A 19 4.43 -16.09 20.70
CA ASP A 19 4.14 -17.32 21.44
C ASP A 19 2.75 -17.85 21.05
N THR A 20 2.67 -19.12 20.66
CA THR A 20 1.41 -19.79 20.27
C THR A 20 0.66 -20.41 21.45
N GLU A 21 1.18 -20.30 22.68
CA GLU A 21 0.59 -20.93 23.87
C GLU A 21 0.38 -22.45 23.72
N GLU A 22 1.34 -23.15 23.08
CA GLU A 22 1.32 -24.58 22.74
C GLU A 22 0.36 -24.99 21.60
N GLU A 23 -0.31 -24.05 20.94
CA GLU A 23 -1.09 -24.31 19.72
C GLU A 23 -0.19 -24.44 18.47
N GLU A 24 -0.73 -25.05 17.41
CA GLU A 24 0.00 -25.25 16.14
C GLU A 24 0.32 -23.91 15.44
N VAL A 25 -0.54 -22.90 15.60
CA VAL A 25 -0.40 -21.56 15.01
C VAL A 25 -0.89 -20.50 15.99
N TYR A 26 -0.49 -19.24 15.77
CA TYR A 26 -1.04 -18.11 16.50
C TYR A 26 -2.41 -17.75 15.92
N TYR A 27 -3.49 -18.20 16.56
CA TYR A 27 -4.86 -17.95 16.09
C TYR A 27 -5.27 -16.49 16.29
N ASP A 28 -5.47 -15.79 15.16
CA ASP A 28 -5.92 -14.41 15.08
C ASP A 28 -7.10 -14.27 14.08
N SER A 29 -7.54 -13.03 13.84
CA SER A 29 -8.63 -12.77 12.90
C SER A 29 -8.35 -13.21 11.47
N ASP A 30 -7.08 -13.28 11.07
CA ASP A 30 -6.73 -13.67 9.70
C ASP A 30 -6.96 -15.16 9.49
N TRP A 31 -6.62 -16.00 10.50
CA TRP A 31 -7.00 -17.41 10.48
C TRP A 31 -8.52 -17.60 10.45
N ASP A 32 -9.28 -16.85 11.25
CA ASP A 32 -10.75 -16.91 11.23
C ASP A 32 -11.32 -16.58 9.84
N HIS A 33 -10.82 -15.51 9.23
CA HIS A 33 -11.21 -15.10 7.88
C HIS A 33 -10.86 -16.17 6.84
N VAL A 34 -9.64 -16.71 6.86
CA VAL A 34 -9.16 -17.72 5.91
C VAL A 34 -9.94 -19.03 6.05
N LEU A 35 -10.11 -19.52 7.27
CA LEU A 35 -10.87 -20.75 7.52
C LEU A 35 -12.35 -20.58 7.16
N GLY A 36 -12.94 -19.44 7.47
CA GLY A 36 -14.31 -19.09 7.06
C GLY A 36 -14.47 -19.05 5.54
N ALA A 37 -13.50 -18.48 4.82
CA ALA A 37 -13.51 -18.47 3.35
C ALA A 37 -13.35 -19.88 2.76
N ILE A 38 -12.49 -20.73 3.35
CA ILE A 38 -12.34 -22.14 2.95
C ILE A 38 -13.66 -22.90 3.14
N ASP A 39 -14.33 -22.74 4.29
CA ASP A 39 -15.63 -23.34 4.53
C ASP A 39 -16.68 -22.88 3.51
N PHE A 40 -16.70 -21.57 3.22
CA PHE A 40 -17.62 -21.01 2.24
C PHE A 40 -17.35 -21.52 0.81
N ILE A 41 -16.08 -21.69 0.41
CA ILE A 41 -15.69 -22.32 -0.86
C ILE A 41 -16.18 -23.77 -0.92
N LYS A 42 -15.96 -24.55 0.14
CA LYS A 42 -16.34 -25.97 0.21
C LYS A 42 -17.85 -26.18 0.17
N ASN A 43 -18.61 -25.21 0.67
CA ASN A 43 -20.08 -25.26 0.75
C ASN A 43 -20.77 -24.31 -0.22
N ALA A 44 -20.06 -23.79 -1.23
CA ALA A 44 -20.61 -22.81 -2.15
C ALA A 44 -21.87 -23.32 -2.88
N PRO A 45 -22.92 -22.48 -3.03
CA PRO A 45 -24.10 -22.84 -3.81
C PRO A 45 -23.73 -23.19 -5.26
N LYS A 46 -24.31 -24.27 -5.80
CA LYS A 46 -24.00 -24.74 -7.16
C LYS A 46 -24.70 -23.95 -8.27
N ASP A 47 -25.72 -23.17 -7.91
CA ASP A 47 -26.61 -22.44 -8.81
C ASP A 47 -26.36 -20.92 -8.82
N GLN A 48 -25.37 -20.44 -8.07
CA GLN A 48 -25.05 -19.01 -7.94
C GLN A 48 -23.52 -18.78 -8.02
N PRO A 49 -23.07 -17.62 -8.53
CA PRO A 49 -21.66 -17.27 -8.50
C PRO A 49 -21.20 -16.98 -7.06
N LEU A 50 -19.96 -17.38 -6.76
CA LEU A 50 -19.27 -17.07 -5.51
C LEU A 50 -18.60 -15.70 -5.60
N CYS A 51 -18.68 -14.90 -4.53
CA CYS A 51 -17.91 -13.68 -4.36
C CYS A 51 -17.35 -13.65 -2.94
N ILE A 52 -16.04 -13.51 -2.80
CA ILE A 52 -15.36 -13.42 -1.51
C ILE A 52 -14.48 -12.17 -1.53
N TYR A 53 -14.74 -11.28 -0.59
CA TYR A 53 -13.80 -10.24 -0.19
C TYR A 53 -13.16 -10.71 1.12
N LEU A 54 -11.84 -10.88 1.10
CA LEU A 54 -11.08 -11.43 2.21
C LEU A 54 -10.06 -10.41 2.72
N PRO A 55 -10.45 -9.49 3.61
CA PRO A 55 -9.52 -8.54 4.21
C PRO A 55 -8.74 -9.24 5.33
N ILE A 56 -7.49 -9.57 5.05
CA ILE A 56 -6.52 -10.00 6.07
C ILE A 56 -5.74 -8.78 6.57
N SER A 57 -5.26 -8.86 7.80
CA SER A 57 -4.53 -7.78 8.46
C SER A 57 -3.03 -7.89 8.21
N TYR A 58 -2.47 -9.09 8.21
CA TYR A 58 -1.05 -9.31 7.95
C TYR A 58 -0.68 -8.82 6.54
N PRO A 59 0.50 -8.19 6.36
CA PRO A 59 1.59 -8.01 7.33
C PRO A 59 1.56 -6.67 8.09
N HIS A 60 0.38 -6.08 8.34
CA HIS A 60 0.26 -4.82 9.07
C HIS A 60 0.86 -4.91 10.49
N PRO A 61 1.56 -3.85 10.96
CA PRO A 61 2.24 -3.88 12.25
C PRO A 61 1.27 -3.83 13.45
N PRO A 62 1.61 -4.43 14.62
CA PRO A 62 2.96 -4.72 15.08
C PRO A 62 3.67 -5.86 14.34
N TYR A 63 4.98 -5.71 14.11
CA TYR A 63 5.79 -6.69 13.38
C TYR A 63 6.07 -7.90 14.28
N GLY A 64 5.28 -8.94 14.14
CA GLY A 64 5.45 -10.20 14.84
C GLY A 64 4.80 -11.36 14.12
N VAL A 65 5.45 -12.51 14.17
CA VAL A 65 4.94 -13.76 13.59
C VAL A 65 5.45 -14.94 14.42
N GLU A 66 4.69 -16.02 14.41
CA GLU A 66 5.02 -17.28 15.06
C GLU A 66 5.93 -18.17 14.20
N GLU A 67 6.48 -19.22 14.81
CA GLU A 67 7.11 -20.32 14.06
C GLU A 67 6.08 -21.09 13.21
N PRO A 68 6.47 -21.65 12.05
CA PRO A 68 7.82 -21.69 11.50
C PRO A 68 8.23 -20.41 10.74
N TRP A 69 7.32 -19.45 10.59
CA TRP A 69 7.54 -18.29 9.71
C TRP A 69 8.55 -17.30 10.28
N TYR A 70 8.61 -17.17 11.61
CA TYR A 70 9.60 -16.32 12.27
C TYR A 70 11.02 -16.70 11.88
N SER A 71 11.39 -17.99 11.92
CA SER A 71 12.72 -18.47 11.54
C SER A 71 12.87 -18.82 10.05
N MET A 72 11.80 -18.73 9.25
CA MET A 72 11.83 -19.12 7.83
C MET A 72 12.73 -18.21 6.97
N ILE A 73 12.86 -16.94 7.34
CA ILE A 73 13.63 -15.96 6.58
C ILE A 73 15.10 -15.98 7.02
N ASP A 74 16.01 -16.25 6.10
CA ASP A 74 17.45 -16.12 6.36
C ASP A 74 17.80 -14.63 6.50
N ARG A 75 18.20 -14.22 7.71
CA ARG A 75 18.56 -12.82 8.03
C ARG A 75 19.68 -12.29 7.13
N ASN A 76 20.57 -13.16 6.64
CA ASN A 76 21.67 -12.76 5.74
C ASN A 76 21.22 -12.52 4.29
N GLN A 77 19.97 -12.86 3.95
CA GLN A 77 19.39 -12.69 2.62
C GLN A 77 18.30 -11.60 2.58
N VAL A 78 18.06 -10.92 3.70
CA VAL A 78 17.15 -9.78 3.75
C VAL A 78 17.71 -8.65 2.88
N PRO A 79 16.93 -8.10 1.93
CA PRO A 79 17.39 -6.99 1.11
C PRO A 79 17.72 -5.77 1.95
N GLU A 80 18.85 -5.12 1.62
CA GLU A 80 19.24 -3.84 2.22
C GLU A 80 18.10 -2.83 2.16
N ARG A 81 17.88 -2.14 3.28
CA ARG A 81 16.89 -1.06 3.35
C ARG A 81 17.36 0.19 2.57
N ILE A 82 16.42 1.03 2.21
CA ILE A 82 16.70 2.39 1.75
C ILE A 82 17.26 3.17 2.95
N PRO A 83 18.44 3.82 2.81
CA PRO A 83 19.06 4.51 3.91
C PRO A 83 18.25 5.72 4.37
N THR A 84 18.48 6.16 5.60
CA THR A 84 17.90 7.40 6.13
C THR A 84 18.32 8.59 5.28
N PRO A 85 17.38 9.41 4.78
CA PRO A 85 17.67 10.53 3.89
C PRO A 85 18.17 11.76 4.68
N VAL A 86 18.59 12.79 3.95
CA VAL A 86 18.75 14.12 4.54
C VAL A 86 17.37 14.74 4.74
N TRP A 87 16.90 14.79 5.97
CA TRP A 87 15.52 15.17 6.28
C TRP A 87 15.09 16.57 5.83
N ASP A 88 16.04 17.50 5.64
CA ASP A 88 15.72 18.85 5.16
C ASP A 88 15.35 18.89 3.66
N GLU A 89 15.63 17.82 2.92
CA GLU A 89 15.22 17.66 1.51
C GLU A 89 13.90 16.88 1.36
N LYS A 90 13.36 16.38 2.48
CA LYS A 90 12.13 15.60 2.57
C LYS A 90 10.97 16.42 3.16
N PRO A 91 9.72 16.03 2.90
CA PRO A 91 8.56 16.70 3.49
C PRO A 91 8.55 16.63 5.01
N SER A 92 8.00 17.66 5.64
CA SER A 92 8.04 17.82 7.10
C SER A 92 7.39 16.65 7.85
N ILE A 93 6.41 15.97 7.24
CA ILE A 93 5.77 14.77 7.82
C ILE A 93 6.77 13.65 8.10
N LEU A 94 7.63 13.31 7.15
CA LEU A 94 8.59 12.22 7.31
C LEU A 94 9.62 12.57 8.38
N LYS A 95 10.12 13.80 8.35
CA LYS A 95 11.02 14.33 9.38
C LYS A 95 10.37 14.30 10.77
N GLY A 96 9.11 14.72 10.87
CA GLY A 96 8.35 14.73 12.11
C GLY A 96 8.12 13.32 12.66
N ILE A 97 7.78 12.36 11.80
CA ILE A 97 7.61 10.96 12.18
C ILE A 97 8.94 10.39 12.67
N ALA A 98 10.03 10.57 11.92
CA ALA A 98 11.35 10.08 12.29
C ALA A 98 11.76 10.57 13.69
N GLN A 99 11.59 11.87 13.96
CA GLN A 99 11.89 12.48 15.26
C GLN A 99 11.05 11.91 16.40
N ARG A 100 9.77 11.59 16.15
CA ARG A 100 8.84 11.12 17.18
C ARG A 100 8.89 9.63 17.42
N GLN A 101 9.17 8.84 16.38
CA GLN A 101 9.42 7.40 16.53
C GLN A 101 10.74 7.16 17.27
N ASN A 102 11.71 8.08 17.16
CA ASN A 102 12.97 8.06 17.90
C ASN A 102 13.83 6.80 17.61
N LEU A 103 13.82 6.33 16.36
CA LEU A 103 14.50 5.09 15.94
C LEU A 103 15.91 5.33 15.37
N GLN A 104 16.43 6.57 15.42
CA GLN A 104 17.71 6.94 14.79
C GLN A 104 18.94 6.23 15.37
N ASN A 105 18.82 5.62 16.55
CA ASN A 105 19.89 4.86 17.20
C ASN A 105 19.80 3.34 16.95
N TRP A 106 18.81 2.88 16.19
CA TRP A 106 18.72 1.47 15.77
C TRP A 106 19.91 1.09 14.91
N THR A 107 20.53 -0.04 15.25
CA THR A 107 21.58 -0.67 14.43
C THR A 107 20.96 -1.31 13.19
N GLU A 108 21.77 -1.50 12.14
CA GLU A 108 21.32 -2.23 10.95
C GLU A 108 20.84 -3.64 11.30
N GLU A 109 21.48 -4.33 12.25
CA GLU A 109 21.05 -5.65 12.75
C GLU A 109 19.59 -5.64 13.28
N ARG A 110 19.18 -4.57 13.99
CA ARG A 110 17.80 -4.44 14.48
C ARG A 110 16.81 -4.19 13.34
N TRP A 111 17.23 -3.41 12.33
CA TRP A 111 16.42 -3.20 11.12
C TRP A 111 16.29 -4.46 10.28
N GLU A 112 17.38 -5.21 10.12
CA GLU A 112 17.41 -6.52 9.45
C GLU A 112 16.46 -7.50 10.14
N GLU A 113 16.46 -7.56 11.47
CA GLU A 113 15.56 -8.44 12.22
C GLU A 113 14.08 -8.04 12.08
N LEU A 114 13.78 -6.73 12.11
CA LEU A 114 12.42 -6.23 11.85
C LEU A 114 11.95 -6.62 10.45
N ARG A 115 12.80 -6.42 9.44
CA ARG A 115 12.48 -6.77 8.04
C ARG A 115 12.35 -8.27 7.85
N ALA A 116 13.21 -9.08 8.48
CA ALA A 116 13.11 -10.54 8.46
C ALA A 116 11.76 -11.00 9.04
N THR A 117 11.35 -10.39 10.15
CA THR A 117 10.05 -10.68 10.79
C THR A 117 8.89 -10.28 9.89
N TYR A 118 8.92 -9.09 9.27
CA TYR A 118 7.90 -8.67 8.29
C TYR A 118 7.82 -9.62 7.08
N LEU A 119 8.96 -10.07 6.56
CA LEU A 119 8.99 -11.08 5.48
C LEU A 119 8.44 -12.44 5.95
N GLY A 120 8.65 -12.80 7.22
CA GLY A 120 8.01 -13.96 7.85
C GLY A 120 6.49 -13.81 7.91
N MET A 121 5.98 -12.62 8.27
CA MET A 121 4.54 -12.31 8.20
C MET A 121 4.00 -12.48 6.78
N CYS A 122 4.72 -12.00 5.76
CA CYS A 122 4.37 -12.22 4.36
C CYS A 122 4.37 -13.72 3.99
N ALA A 123 5.31 -14.51 4.50
CA ALA A 123 5.35 -15.96 4.26
C ALA A 123 4.16 -16.69 4.90
N ARG A 124 3.66 -16.22 6.04
CA ARG A 124 2.41 -16.70 6.66
C ARG A 124 1.21 -16.42 5.76
N VAL A 125 1.12 -15.20 5.20
CA VAL A 125 0.07 -14.83 4.23
C VAL A 125 0.14 -15.71 2.98
N ASP A 126 1.33 -15.97 2.44
CA ASP A 126 1.52 -16.85 1.28
C ASP A 126 1.03 -18.28 1.57
N HIS A 127 1.33 -18.81 2.77
CA HIS A 127 0.84 -20.11 3.21
C HIS A 127 -0.70 -20.14 3.27
N GLN A 128 -1.32 -19.15 3.90
CA GLN A 128 -2.79 -19.03 4.00
C GLN A 128 -3.44 -18.91 2.62
N PHE A 129 -2.82 -18.15 1.69
CA PHE A 129 -3.26 -18.09 0.31
C PHE A 129 -3.19 -19.45 -0.39
N GLY A 130 -2.14 -20.23 -0.13
CA GLY A 130 -2.01 -21.61 -0.59
C GLY A 130 -3.19 -22.50 -0.18
N LEU A 131 -3.68 -22.36 1.07
CA LEU A 131 -4.83 -23.11 1.57
C LEU A 131 -6.13 -22.76 0.82
N LEU A 132 -6.34 -21.48 0.50
CA LEU A 132 -7.50 -21.04 -0.30
C LEU A 132 -7.44 -21.59 -1.72
N VAL A 133 -6.27 -21.54 -2.36
CA VAL A 133 -6.05 -22.11 -3.70
C VAL A 133 -6.32 -23.61 -3.68
N GLN A 134 -5.88 -24.32 -2.65
CA GLN A 134 -6.12 -25.75 -2.50
C GLN A 134 -7.63 -26.05 -2.35
N ALA A 135 -8.36 -25.29 -1.54
CA ALA A 135 -9.81 -25.45 -1.40
C ALA A 135 -10.57 -25.22 -2.74
N LEU A 136 -10.17 -24.23 -3.53
CA LEU A 136 -10.73 -23.98 -4.87
C LEU A 136 -10.46 -25.14 -5.84
N LYS A 137 -9.28 -25.79 -5.73
CA LYS A 137 -8.91 -26.96 -6.55
C LYS A 137 -9.69 -28.21 -6.13
N GLU A 138 -9.80 -28.48 -4.82
CA GLU A 138 -10.55 -29.62 -4.28
C GLU A 138 -12.04 -29.59 -4.66
N THR A 139 -12.61 -28.38 -4.75
CA THR A 139 -14.00 -28.15 -5.17
C THR A 139 -14.18 -28.05 -6.69
N ASN A 140 -13.09 -28.16 -7.47
CA ASN A 140 -13.07 -28.06 -8.93
C ASN A 140 -13.61 -26.74 -9.50
N ILE A 141 -13.52 -25.63 -8.75
CA ILE A 141 -13.93 -24.30 -9.23
C ILE A 141 -12.76 -23.36 -9.49
N TYR A 142 -11.52 -23.77 -9.17
CA TYR A 142 -10.31 -22.96 -9.37
C TYR A 142 -10.22 -22.37 -10.77
N ASP A 143 -10.38 -23.18 -11.82
CA ASP A 143 -10.24 -22.72 -13.20
C ASP A 143 -11.27 -21.65 -13.57
N ASN A 144 -12.50 -21.74 -13.05
CA ASN A 144 -13.58 -20.78 -13.30
C ASN A 144 -13.57 -19.57 -12.34
N THR A 145 -12.64 -19.53 -11.39
CA THR A 145 -12.54 -18.45 -10.39
C THR A 145 -11.54 -17.39 -10.84
N ALA A 146 -11.93 -16.11 -10.75
CA ALA A 146 -11.00 -14.98 -10.82
C ALA A 146 -10.41 -14.73 -9.43
N ILE A 147 -9.10 -14.60 -9.32
CA ILE A 147 -8.39 -14.31 -8.07
C ILE A 147 -7.60 -13.01 -8.27
N PHE A 148 -7.77 -12.07 -7.34
CA PHE A 148 -7.03 -10.81 -7.28
C PHE A 148 -6.35 -10.75 -5.92
N ILE A 149 -5.04 -10.51 -5.91
CA ILE A 149 -4.25 -10.31 -4.69
C ILE A 149 -3.58 -8.96 -4.82
N PHE A 150 -3.87 -8.07 -3.90
CA PHE A 150 -3.23 -6.77 -3.81
C PHE A 150 -3.24 -6.28 -2.38
N SER A 151 -2.44 -5.25 -2.14
CA SER A 151 -2.44 -4.51 -0.88
C SER A 151 -3.00 -3.11 -1.12
N ASP A 152 -3.58 -2.52 -0.07
CA ASP A 152 -4.06 -1.14 -0.06
C ASP A 152 -2.91 -0.13 -0.07
N HIS A 153 -1.81 -0.44 0.62
CA HIS A 153 -0.56 0.32 0.63
C HIS A 153 0.61 -0.57 1.11
N GLY A 154 1.85 -0.17 0.82
CA GLY A 154 3.04 -0.79 1.40
C GLY A 154 3.36 -0.29 2.81
N ASP A 155 4.56 -0.59 3.30
CA ASP A 155 5.03 -0.21 4.62
C ASP A 155 6.51 0.19 4.52
N PHE A 156 6.95 1.19 5.29
CA PHE A 156 8.36 1.59 5.28
C PHE A 156 9.26 0.46 5.75
N THR A 157 8.88 -0.28 6.80
CA THR A 157 9.59 -1.47 7.30
C THR A 157 11.11 -1.24 7.39
N GLY A 158 11.52 -0.09 7.94
CA GLY A 158 12.91 0.35 8.07
C GLY A 158 13.49 1.19 6.92
N ASP A 159 12.84 1.20 5.75
CA ASP A 159 13.21 2.10 4.65
C ASP A 159 13.10 3.56 5.11
N TYR A 160 14.10 4.37 4.74
CA TYR A 160 14.29 5.75 5.20
C TYR A 160 14.48 5.88 6.73
N GLY A 161 14.63 4.77 7.47
CA GLY A 161 14.69 4.75 8.94
C GLY A 161 13.31 4.95 9.59
N LEU A 162 12.25 4.58 8.88
CA LEU A 162 10.86 4.72 9.32
C LEU A 162 10.17 3.36 9.40
N VAL A 163 9.11 3.29 10.19
CA VAL A 163 8.16 2.17 10.22
C VAL A 163 6.76 2.68 9.92
N GLU A 164 5.87 1.77 9.54
CA GLU A 164 4.46 2.04 9.24
C GLU A 164 4.28 2.88 7.94
N LYS A 165 3.25 3.74 7.86
CA LYS A 165 2.84 4.44 6.63
C LYS A 165 2.10 5.73 6.96
N THR A 166 1.97 6.69 6.04
CA THR A 166 1.19 7.92 6.30
C THR A 166 0.39 8.36 5.08
N GLN A 167 -0.72 9.06 5.31
CA GLN A 167 -1.70 9.38 4.26
C GLN A 167 -1.18 10.34 3.18
N ASN A 168 -0.17 11.18 3.43
CA ASN A 168 0.38 12.15 2.46
C ASN A 168 1.88 11.93 2.15
N THR A 169 2.29 10.66 2.24
CA THR A 169 3.63 10.17 1.86
C THR A 169 3.49 9.26 0.64
N PHE A 170 4.37 9.42 -0.34
CA PHE A 170 4.18 8.89 -1.70
C PHE A 170 5.37 8.09 -2.22
N GLU A 171 6.27 7.68 -1.33
CA GLU A 171 7.40 6.81 -1.64
C GLU A 171 6.90 5.51 -2.30
N ASP A 172 7.64 4.97 -3.27
CA ASP A 172 7.25 3.76 -4.02
C ASP A 172 7.11 2.58 -3.05
N VAL A 173 7.85 2.54 -1.93
CA VAL A 173 7.68 1.50 -0.89
C VAL A 173 6.29 1.49 -0.24
N LEU A 174 5.54 2.60 -0.32
CA LEU A 174 4.15 2.69 0.14
C LEU A 174 3.14 2.61 -1.00
N THR A 175 3.45 3.19 -2.15
CA THR A 175 2.46 3.39 -3.23
C THR A 175 2.54 2.34 -4.34
N LYS A 176 3.67 1.64 -4.49
CA LYS A 176 3.87 0.57 -5.47
C LYS A 176 3.61 -0.79 -4.81
N VAL A 177 2.34 -1.14 -4.73
CA VAL A 177 1.84 -2.37 -4.08
C VAL A 177 1.87 -3.58 -5.03
N PRO A 178 1.92 -4.82 -4.50
CA PRO A 178 1.71 -6.02 -5.31
C PRO A 178 0.31 -5.99 -5.94
N PHE A 179 0.20 -6.48 -7.18
CA PHE A 179 -1.09 -6.74 -7.81
C PHE A 179 -1.01 -7.97 -8.72
N ILE A 180 -1.54 -9.09 -8.24
CA ILE A 180 -1.52 -10.38 -8.93
C ILE A 180 -2.95 -10.71 -9.36
N ILE A 181 -3.11 -11.09 -10.64
CA ILE A 181 -4.40 -11.45 -11.21
C ILE A 181 -4.30 -12.84 -11.83
N LYS A 182 -5.11 -13.77 -11.34
CA LYS A 182 -5.42 -15.02 -12.02
C LYS A 182 -6.85 -14.90 -12.56
N PRO A 183 -7.05 -14.69 -13.87
CA PRO A 183 -8.40 -14.66 -14.42
C PRO A 183 -9.00 -16.08 -14.52
N PRO A 184 -10.32 -16.21 -14.79
CA PRO A 184 -10.91 -17.49 -15.16
C PRO A 184 -10.30 -18.05 -16.45
N SER A 185 -10.34 -19.37 -16.63
CA SER A 185 -9.70 -20.08 -17.74
C SER A 185 -10.24 -19.75 -19.13
N TRP A 186 -11.41 -19.12 -19.21
CA TRP A 186 -11.98 -18.63 -20.47
C TRP A 186 -11.41 -17.27 -20.92
N VAL A 187 -10.64 -16.58 -20.07
CA VAL A 187 -9.85 -15.41 -20.47
C VAL A 187 -8.56 -15.90 -21.12
N ASN A 188 -8.26 -15.42 -22.32
CA ASN A 188 -7.06 -15.79 -23.05
C ASN A 188 -5.82 -15.08 -22.47
N VAL A 189 -5.29 -15.58 -21.36
CA VAL A 189 -4.16 -14.98 -20.66
C VAL A 189 -2.82 -15.40 -21.26
N LYS A 190 -1.88 -14.46 -21.35
CA LYS A 190 -0.46 -14.76 -21.51
C LYS A 190 0.21 -14.58 -20.14
N PRO A 191 0.67 -15.63 -19.44
CA PRO A 191 1.37 -15.43 -18.16
C PRO A 191 2.63 -14.57 -18.36
N HIS A 192 2.70 -13.43 -17.66
CA HIS A 192 3.83 -12.51 -17.73
C HIS A 192 3.88 -11.60 -16.49
N ILE A 193 5.02 -10.95 -16.29
CA ILE A 193 5.16 -9.77 -15.44
C ILE A 193 4.98 -8.56 -16.35
N SER A 194 4.13 -7.63 -15.95
CA SER A 194 3.82 -6.41 -16.72
C SER A 194 4.40 -5.19 -16.03
N ASP A 195 5.15 -4.38 -16.77
CA ASP A 195 5.61 -3.06 -16.32
C ASP A 195 4.60 -1.96 -16.64
N ALA A 196 3.40 -2.31 -17.14
CA ALA A 196 2.34 -1.36 -17.38
C ALA A 196 1.98 -0.62 -16.09
N LEU A 197 1.88 0.70 -16.18
CA LEU A 197 1.44 1.53 -15.07
C LEU A 197 -0.04 1.24 -14.76
N VAL A 198 -0.35 0.86 -13.53
CA VAL A 198 -1.70 0.43 -13.09
C VAL A 198 -2.04 1.13 -11.77
N GLU A 199 -3.32 1.41 -11.54
CA GLU A 199 -3.85 1.91 -10.26
C GLU A 199 -4.84 0.92 -9.66
N LEU A 200 -5.00 0.95 -8.33
CA LEU A 200 -5.98 0.08 -7.66
C LEU A 200 -7.43 0.33 -8.11
N ILE A 201 -7.73 1.51 -8.68
CA ILE A 201 -9.05 1.79 -9.29
C ILE A 201 -9.32 0.96 -10.56
N ASP A 202 -8.31 0.29 -11.13
CA ASP A 202 -8.46 -0.60 -12.27
C ASP A 202 -9.03 -1.97 -11.88
N PHE A 203 -8.94 -2.34 -10.59
CA PHE A 203 -9.56 -3.55 -10.06
C PHE A 203 -11.08 -3.61 -10.33
N PRO A 204 -11.90 -2.64 -9.87
CA PRO A 204 -13.35 -2.69 -10.11
C PRO A 204 -13.67 -2.69 -11.61
N ALA A 205 -12.97 -1.91 -12.44
CA ALA A 205 -13.18 -1.90 -13.89
C ALA A 205 -12.90 -3.27 -14.55
N THR A 206 -11.89 -3.98 -14.06
CA THR A 206 -11.56 -5.33 -14.54
C THR A 206 -12.61 -6.36 -14.09
N VAL A 207 -13.08 -6.27 -12.85
CA VAL A 207 -14.18 -7.13 -12.34
C VAL A 207 -15.46 -6.90 -13.11
N GLU A 208 -15.81 -5.64 -13.39
CA GLU A 208 -16.98 -5.27 -14.19
C GLU A 208 -16.95 -5.87 -15.60
N GLU A 209 -15.79 -5.84 -16.28
CA GLU A 209 -15.64 -6.47 -17.59
C GLU A 209 -15.80 -8.00 -17.51
N LEU A 210 -15.16 -8.65 -16.54
CA LEU A 210 -15.24 -10.10 -16.34
C LEU A 210 -16.68 -10.56 -16.04
N THR A 211 -17.42 -9.78 -15.26
CA THR A 211 -18.78 -10.09 -14.80
C THR A 211 -19.88 -9.53 -15.70
N LYS A 212 -19.51 -8.71 -16.69
CA LYS A 212 -20.42 -7.97 -17.58
C LYS A 212 -21.36 -7.02 -16.81
N ILE A 213 -20.95 -6.58 -15.62
CA ILE A 213 -21.67 -5.58 -14.84
C ILE A 213 -21.44 -4.22 -15.50
N LYS A 214 -22.51 -3.45 -15.66
CA LYS A 214 -22.42 -2.06 -16.11
C LYS A 214 -22.50 -1.14 -14.88
N PRO A 215 -21.45 -0.35 -14.58
CA PRO A 215 -21.50 0.58 -13.47
C PRO A 215 -22.64 1.59 -13.66
N ARG A 216 -23.27 1.96 -12.56
CA ARG A 216 -24.33 3.01 -12.51
C ARG A 216 -23.79 4.36 -12.01
N HIS A 217 -22.47 4.48 -11.94
CA HIS A 217 -21.74 5.66 -11.51
C HIS A 217 -20.49 5.80 -12.40
N THR A 218 -19.89 6.97 -12.40
CA THR A 218 -18.61 7.18 -13.09
C THR A 218 -17.47 6.78 -12.17
N HIS A 219 -16.52 6.02 -12.69
CA HIS A 219 -15.20 5.80 -12.10
C HIS A 219 -14.16 5.89 -13.22
N PHE A 220 -12.90 6.06 -12.83
CA PHE A 220 -11.79 6.35 -13.77
C PHE A 220 -10.87 5.15 -14.02
N GLY A 221 -11.19 4.02 -13.39
CA GLY A 221 -10.51 2.75 -13.63
C GLY A 221 -10.66 2.29 -15.08
N ARG A 222 -9.63 1.64 -15.60
CA ARG A 222 -9.59 1.01 -16.91
C ARG A 222 -9.39 -0.48 -16.72
N SER A 223 -10.13 -1.29 -17.46
CA SER A 223 -9.97 -2.74 -17.37
C SER A 223 -8.57 -3.18 -17.80
N LEU A 224 -8.04 -4.16 -17.07
CA LEU A 224 -6.74 -4.78 -17.31
C LEU A 224 -6.81 -5.97 -18.27
N ILE A 225 -8.01 -6.37 -18.73
CA ILE A 225 -8.17 -7.50 -19.67
C ILE A 225 -7.26 -7.37 -20.90
N PRO A 226 -7.12 -6.20 -21.57
CA PRO A 226 -6.20 -6.06 -22.70
C PRO A 226 -4.72 -6.31 -22.35
N ILE A 227 -4.31 -6.00 -21.11
CA ILE A 227 -2.95 -6.29 -20.60
C ILE A 227 -2.82 -7.79 -20.36
N LEU A 228 -3.78 -8.42 -19.68
CA LEU A 228 -3.78 -9.85 -19.38
C LEU A 228 -3.73 -10.71 -20.66
N GLU A 229 -4.43 -10.28 -21.71
CA GLU A 229 -4.43 -10.95 -23.02
C GLU A 229 -3.20 -10.64 -23.89
N GLY A 230 -2.31 -9.75 -23.43
CA GLY A 230 -1.13 -9.33 -24.18
C GLY A 230 -1.44 -8.54 -25.46
N LYS A 231 -2.63 -7.91 -25.53
CA LYS A 231 -3.04 -7.06 -26.67
C LYS A 231 -2.32 -5.71 -26.66
N THR A 232 -1.87 -5.26 -25.49
CA THR A 232 -1.05 -4.07 -25.30
C THR A 232 -0.16 -4.26 -24.07
N ASN A 233 1.00 -3.61 -24.05
CA ASN A 233 1.86 -3.52 -22.86
C ASN A 233 1.74 -2.13 -22.18
N ILE A 234 0.98 -1.22 -22.78
CA ILE A 234 0.77 0.14 -22.29
C ILE A 234 -0.68 0.26 -21.84
N HIS A 235 -0.86 0.66 -20.58
CA HIS A 235 -2.18 0.89 -19.98
C HIS A 235 -2.50 2.38 -19.81
N ARG A 236 -1.51 3.14 -19.31
CA ARG A 236 -1.54 4.61 -19.16
C ARG A 236 -0.10 5.15 -19.19
N ASP A 237 0.01 6.46 -19.36
CA ASP A 237 1.27 7.21 -19.42
C ASP A 237 1.82 7.58 -18.03
N ALA A 238 0.91 7.76 -17.05
CA ALA A 238 1.24 8.10 -15.67
C ALA A 238 0.20 7.52 -14.70
N VAL A 239 0.59 7.35 -13.43
CA VAL A 239 -0.29 6.99 -12.29
C VAL A 239 -0.32 8.12 -11.28
N PHE A 240 -1.38 8.16 -10.49
CA PHE A 240 -1.67 9.23 -9.54
C PHE A 240 -1.96 8.67 -8.14
N CYS A 241 -1.60 9.44 -7.12
CA CYS A 241 -1.91 9.14 -5.73
C CYS A 241 -2.20 10.45 -4.98
N GLU A 242 -3.22 10.46 -4.13
CA GLU A 242 -3.66 11.66 -3.40
C GLU A 242 -3.70 11.41 -1.91
N GLY A 243 -3.39 12.44 -1.13
CA GLY A 243 -3.29 12.33 0.31
C GLY A 243 -3.40 13.65 1.05
N GLY A 244 -3.67 13.58 2.36
CA GLY A 244 -3.78 14.74 3.23
C GLY A 244 -5.05 15.58 3.03
N ARG A 245 -5.07 16.76 3.67
CA ARG A 245 -6.25 17.65 3.76
C ARG A 245 -5.89 19.13 3.62
N LEU A 246 -6.89 19.96 3.37
CA LEU A 246 -6.74 21.41 3.44
C LEU A 246 -6.68 21.89 4.89
N HIS A 247 -6.08 23.06 5.11
CA HIS A 247 -6.18 23.73 6.41
C HIS A 247 -7.63 24.08 6.74
N GLY A 248 -8.04 23.83 7.99
CA GLY A 248 -9.40 24.06 8.46
C GLY A 248 -10.38 22.91 8.20
N GLU A 249 -9.99 21.86 7.47
CA GLU A 249 -10.77 20.63 7.33
C GLU A 249 -10.65 19.74 8.58
N ILE A 250 -11.11 20.26 9.73
CA ILE A 250 -11.00 19.58 11.04
C ILE A 250 -11.71 18.23 11.07
N HIS A 251 -12.73 18.03 10.23
CA HIS A 251 -13.48 16.79 10.11
C HIS A 251 -12.69 15.68 9.40
N CYS A 252 -11.59 16.03 8.71
CA CYS A 252 -10.66 15.09 8.09
C CYS A 252 -9.48 14.74 9.01
N MET A 253 -9.42 15.31 10.22
CA MET A 253 -8.41 14.93 11.21
C MET A 253 -8.86 13.68 11.97
N GLU A 254 -7.93 12.77 12.26
CA GLU A 254 -8.17 11.57 13.09
C GLU A 254 -8.32 11.92 14.59
N LEU A 255 -9.21 12.85 14.93
CA LEU A 255 -9.39 13.35 16.31
C LEU A 255 -10.01 12.31 17.24
N ASP A 256 -10.85 11.42 16.70
CA ASP A 256 -11.55 10.39 17.48
C ASP A 256 -10.71 9.13 17.73
N SER A 257 -9.51 9.05 17.13
CA SER A 257 -8.59 7.94 17.39
C SER A 257 -8.04 8.07 18.82
N GLY A 258 -8.24 7.06 19.67
CA GLY A 258 -7.66 7.04 21.02
C GLY A 258 -6.12 7.15 21.02
N SER A 259 -5.47 6.78 19.91
CA SER A 259 -4.02 6.97 19.72
C SER A 259 -3.62 8.44 19.50
N SER A 260 -4.57 9.32 19.16
CA SER A 260 -4.31 10.73 18.86
C SER A 260 -4.07 11.58 20.11
N GLU A 261 -4.62 11.18 21.25
CA GLU A 261 -4.59 11.94 22.51
C GLU A 261 -3.59 11.40 23.51
N ASN A 262 -3.26 10.10 23.43
CA ASN A 262 -2.40 9.45 24.41
C ASN A 262 -0.98 9.21 23.83
N PRO A 263 0.07 9.88 24.37
CA PRO A 263 1.47 9.60 24.02
C PRO A 263 1.99 8.21 24.42
N GLU A 264 1.14 7.33 24.95
CA GLU A 264 1.45 5.91 25.17
C GLU A 264 0.91 5.04 24.02
N GLY A 265 0.02 5.58 23.18
CA GLY A 265 -0.52 4.91 22.01
C GLY A 265 0.58 4.60 21.00
N LEU A 266 0.54 3.40 20.43
CA LEU A 266 1.56 2.93 19.48
C LEU A 266 1.65 3.81 18.23
N TYR A 267 0.51 4.32 17.76
CA TYR A 267 0.40 5.18 16.58
C TYR A 267 0.57 6.68 16.87
N TRP A 268 0.82 7.07 18.12
CA TRP A 268 0.91 8.47 18.51
C TRP A 268 1.91 9.30 17.68
N PRO A 269 3.12 8.82 17.34
CA PRO A 269 4.09 9.59 16.54
C PRO A 269 3.49 10.17 15.26
N ARG A 270 2.74 9.35 14.52
CA ARG A 270 2.04 9.75 13.29
C ARG A 270 0.76 10.53 13.58
N VAL A 271 -0.16 9.96 14.36
CA VAL A 271 -1.51 10.51 14.53
C VAL A 271 -1.48 11.91 15.16
N ASN A 272 -0.51 12.17 16.05
CA ASN A 272 -0.35 13.50 16.62
C ASN A 272 0.11 14.56 15.59
N LEU A 273 0.85 14.19 14.54
CA LEU A 273 1.12 15.10 13.42
C LEU A 273 -0.10 15.28 12.54
N GLN A 274 -0.88 14.22 12.33
CA GLN A 274 -2.03 14.26 11.44
C GLN A 274 -3.17 15.19 11.90
N ARG A 275 -3.25 15.41 13.21
CA ARG A 275 -4.16 16.38 13.85
C ARG A 275 -3.61 17.81 13.94
N SER A 276 -2.34 18.05 13.56
CA SER A 276 -1.75 19.40 13.63
C SER A 276 -2.25 20.24 12.44
N GLU A 277 -2.46 21.54 12.63
CA GLU A 277 -2.61 22.47 11.50
C GLU A 277 -1.25 22.95 10.96
N GLY A 278 -0.18 22.22 11.28
CA GLY A 278 1.14 22.46 10.72
C GLY A 278 1.25 21.92 9.28
N PRO A 279 2.41 22.11 8.64
CA PRO A 279 2.63 21.67 7.27
C PRO A 279 2.62 20.14 7.12
N GLU A 280 2.78 19.39 8.21
CA GLU A 280 3.06 17.95 8.17
C GLU A 280 1.92 17.16 7.54
N HIS A 281 0.66 17.43 7.87
CA HIS A 281 -0.45 16.66 7.32
C HIS A 281 -1.37 17.47 6.44
N THR A 282 -0.83 17.91 5.31
CA THR A 282 -1.53 18.74 4.36
C THR A 282 -1.69 18.10 2.98
N LYS A 283 -2.62 18.64 2.19
CA LYS A 283 -3.02 18.13 0.87
C LYS A 283 -1.82 18.08 -0.08
N ALA A 284 -1.62 16.90 -0.65
CA ALA A 284 -0.62 16.65 -1.67
C ALA A 284 -1.13 15.65 -2.71
N VAL A 285 -0.54 15.70 -3.89
CA VAL A 285 -0.84 14.78 -4.98
C VAL A 285 0.44 14.41 -5.71
N MET A 286 0.58 13.13 -6.01
CA MET A 286 1.68 12.55 -6.75
C MET A 286 1.24 12.19 -8.16
N ILE A 287 2.11 12.46 -9.13
CA ILE A 287 2.10 11.88 -10.47
C ILE A 287 3.41 11.12 -10.67
N ARG A 288 3.33 9.87 -11.13
CA ARG A 288 4.47 9.00 -11.43
C ARG A 288 4.35 8.46 -12.85
N THR A 289 5.42 8.62 -13.62
CA THR A 289 5.64 7.95 -14.91
C THR A 289 6.61 6.79 -14.71
N GLU A 290 7.02 6.11 -15.79
CA GLU A 290 8.06 5.09 -15.72
C GLU A 290 9.37 5.63 -15.10
N ASN A 291 9.77 6.85 -15.48
CA ASN A 291 11.10 7.39 -15.18
C ASN A 291 11.11 8.57 -14.21
N TYR A 292 9.97 9.19 -13.95
CA TYR A 292 9.89 10.42 -13.16
C TYR A 292 8.73 10.40 -12.19
N LYS A 293 8.93 10.97 -11.00
CA LYS A 293 7.89 11.23 -10.01
C LYS A 293 7.88 12.71 -9.66
N TYR A 294 6.70 13.31 -9.62
CA TYR A 294 6.47 14.67 -9.14
C TYR A 294 5.39 14.65 -8.06
N VAL A 295 5.63 15.34 -6.94
CA VAL A 295 4.65 15.51 -5.86
C VAL A 295 4.36 16.99 -5.71
N LYS A 296 3.13 17.38 -5.99
CA LYS A 296 2.62 18.72 -5.67
C LYS A 296 2.26 18.74 -4.19
N ARG A 297 2.92 19.60 -3.41
CA ARG A 297 2.54 19.89 -2.03
C ARG A 297 1.88 21.26 -1.98
N LEU A 298 0.72 21.35 -1.34
CA LEU A 298 -0.04 22.59 -1.34
C LEU A 298 0.57 23.66 -0.40
N TYR A 299 1.16 23.23 0.71
CA TYR A 299 1.68 24.12 1.76
C TYR A 299 3.16 23.89 2.08
N GLU A 300 3.83 23.09 1.27
CA GLU A 300 5.26 22.81 1.38
C GLU A 300 5.93 22.91 0.01
N LYS A 301 7.24 22.74 -0.02
CA LYS A 301 7.99 22.63 -1.25
C LYS A 301 7.56 21.36 -2.01
N ASP A 302 7.33 21.50 -3.31
CA ASP A 302 7.08 20.36 -4.18
C ASP A 302 8.28 19.41 -4.22
N GLU A 303 8.06 18.19 -4.68
CA GLU A 303 9.12 17.19 -4.86
C GLU A 303 9.21 16.74 -6.30
N PHE A 304 10.43 16.46 -6.77
CA PHE A 304 10.68 15.84 -8.06
C PHE A 304 11.84 14.84 -7.96
N TYR A 305 11.61 13.62 -8.45
CA TYR A 305 12.58 12.53 -8.43
C TYR A 305 12.77 11.94 -9.84
N ASP A 306 14.03 11.80 -10.23
CA ASP A 306 14.45 11.08 -11.46
C ASP A 306 14.68 9.61 -11.09
N LEU A 307 13.66 8.78 -11.30
CA LEU A 307 13.64 7.37 -10.88
C LEU A 307 14.65 6.51 -11.65
N THR A 308 15.15 6.98 -12.80
CA THR A 308 16.20 6.28 -13.54
C THR A 308 17.54 6.37 -12.82
N HIS A 309 17.86 7.53 -12.24
CA HIS A 309 19.13 7.76 -11.55
C HIS A 309 19.03 7.67 -10.02
N ASP A 310 17.83 7.86 -9.47
CA ASP A 310 17.50 7.83 -8.05
C ASP A 310 16.22 7.00 -7.81
N PRO A 311 16.27 5.67 -8.03
CA PRO A 311 15.11 4.79 -7.82
C PRO A 311 14.71 4.66 -6.34
N LYS A 312 15.58 5.12 -5.41
CA LYS A 312 15.34 5.16 -3.97
C LYS A 312 14.79 6.51 -3.50
N GLU A 313 14.52 7.43 -4.43
CA GLU A 313 13.87 8.72 -4.16
C GLU A 313 14.57 9.52 -3.05
N LEU A 314 15.90 9.50 -2.99
CA LEU A 314 16.66 10.14 -1.92
C LEU A 314 16.89 11.64 -2.15
N PHE A 315 16.91 12.10 -3.40
CA PHE A 315 17.35 13.44 -3.77
C PHE A 315 16.25 14.23 -4.48
N ASN A 316 15.68 15.21 -3.79
CA ASN A 316 14.66 16.08 -4.38
C ASN A 316 15.29 17.08 -5.38
N ARG A 317 15.02 16.89 -6.67
CA ARG A 317 15.56 17.68 -7.80
C ARG A 317 14.61 18.78 -8.28
N ILE A 318 13.61 19.18 -7.48
CA ILE A 318 12.60 20.17 -7.89
C ILE A 318 13.17 21.53 -8.36
N ASP A 319 14.28 21.96 -7.78
CA ASP A 319 14.94 23.23 -8.13
C ASP A 319 16.00 23.08 -9.24
N ASP A 320 16.15 21.88 -9.80
CA ASP A 320 17.17 21.64 -10.80
C ASP A 320 16.82 22.32 -12.14
N PRO A 321 17.65 23.24 -12.66
CA PRO A 321 17.36 23.94 -13.91
C PRO A 321 17.27 23.01 -15.14
N SER A 322 18.00 21.89 -15.15
CA SER A 322 17.99 20.93 -16.25
C SER A 322 16.71 20.09 -16.31
N MET A 323 15.97 20.00 -15.21
CA MET A 323 14.74 19.20 -15.10
C MET A 323 13.47 20.03 -15.32
N GLN A 324 13.57 21.36 -15.44
CA GLN A 324 12.40 22.25 -15.45
C GLN A 324 11.39 21.94 -16.56
N GLN A 325 11.85 21.57 -17.76
CA GLN A 325 10.94 21.22 -18.85
C GLN A 325 10.11 19.96 -18.53
N ILE A 326 10.72 18.96 -17.89
CA ILE A 326 10.06 17.71 -17.50
C ILE A 326 9.07 18.00 -16.36
N ILE A 327 9.51 18.75 -15.35
CA ILE A 327 8.66 19.19 -14.23
C ILE A 327 7.42 19.93 -14.74
N LEU A 328 7.58 20.84 -15.70
CA LEU A 328 6.46 21.55 -16.32
C LEU A 328 5.50 20.59 -17.05
N SER A 329 6.00 19.61 -17.80
CA SER A 329 5.14 18.62 -18.44
C SER A 329 4.35 17.76 -17.44
N LEU A 330 4.94 17.41 -16.30
CA LEU A 330 4.26 16.64 -15.26
C LEU A 330 3.19 17.49 -14.56
N LYS A 331 3.47 18.78 -14.31
CA LYS A 331 2.48 19.73 -13.78
C LYS A 331 1.28 19.89 -14.72
N GLU A 332 1.53 20.02 -16.03
CA GLU A 332 0.48 20.10 -17.04
C GLU A 332 -0.33 18.79 -17.12
N ARG A 333 0.35 17.64 -17.08
CA ARG A 333 -0.34 16.34 -17.07
C ARG A 333 -1.18 16.12 -15.82
N LEU A 334 -0.71 16.58 -14.66
CA LEU A 334 -1.46 16.55 -13.40
C LEU A 334 -2.68 17.48 -13.44
N LEU A 335 -2.56 18.67 -14.06
CA LEU A 335 -3.72 19.53 -14.31
C LEU A 335 -4.74 18.83 -15.22
N GLN A 336 -4.28 18.20 -16.30
CA GLN A 336 -5.13 17.42 -17.19
C GLN A 336 -5.85 16.29 -16.44
N PHE A 337 -5.16 15.60 -15.52
CA PHE A 337 -5.79 14.59 -14.66
C PHE A 337 -6.94 15.18 -13.84
N TYR A 338 -6.75 16.32 -13.18
CA TYR A 338 -7.84 16.97 -12.42
C TYR A 338 -8.99 17.45 -13.30
N LEU A 339 -8.74 17.83 -14.55
CA LEU A 339 -9.81 18.15 -15.51
C LEU A 339 -10.56 16.90 -15.98
N GLU A 340 -9.87 15.77 -16.12
CA GLU A 340 -10.45 14.48 -16.53
C GLU A 340 -11.27 13.84 -15.42
N THR A 341 -10.88 14.04 -14.15
CA THR A 341 -11.46 13.36 -12.99
C THR A 341 -12.30 14.26 -12.09
N GLY A 342 -12.16 15.58 -12.24
CA GLY A 342 -12.98 16.56 -11.55
C GLY A 342 -14.39 16.67 -12.10
N ASP A 343 -15.32 17.13 -11.25
CA ASP A 343 -16.69 17.54 -11.62
C ASP A 343 -17.49 16.50 -12.43
N VAL A 344 -17.61 15.30 -11.87
CA VAL A 344 -18.40 14.21 -12.50
C VAL A 344 -19.87 14.59 -12.59
N VAL A 345 -20.40 14.62 -13.82
CA VAL A 345 -21.83 14.81 -14.08
C VAL A 345 -22.62 13.57 -13.61
N PRO A 346 -23.60 13.72 -12.69
CA PRO A 346 -24.42 12.60 -12.24
C PRO A 346 -25.20 11.94 -13.39
N HIS A 347 -25.29 10.62 -13.37
CA HIS A 347 -26.07 9.84 -14.36
C HIS A 347 -27.58 10.04 -14.20
N ILE A 348 -28.04 10.39 -13.00
CA ILE A 348 -29.45 10.58 -12.68
C ILE A 348 -29.78 12.05 -12.86
N THR A 349 -30.71 12.34 -13.76
CA THR A 349 -31.25 13.69 -13.96
C THR A 349 -31.93 14.18 -12.68
N ASP A 350 -31.53 15.36 -12.20
CA ASP A 350 -32.27 16.09 -11.15
C ASP A 350 -33.63 16.52 -11.74
N LYS A 351 -34.73 16.20 -11.05
CA LYS A 351 -36.10 16.47 -11.50
C LYS A 351 -36.56 17.91 -11.28
N ARG A 352 -35.69 18.79 -10.76
CA ARG A 352 -35.99 20.20 -10.48
C ARG A 352 -36.27 21.02 -11.74
#